data_AF-W1I7Y1-F1
#
_entry.id   AF-W1I7Y1-F1
#
_cell.length_a   1.000
_cell.length_b   1.000
_cell.length_c   1.000
_cell.angle_alpha   90.00
_cell.angle_beta   90.00
_cell.angle_gamma   90.00
#
_symmetry.space_group_name_H-M   'P 1'
#
loop_
_entity.id
_entity.type
_entity.pdbx_description
1 polymer ?
#
loop_
_entity_poly.entity_id
_entity_poly.type
_entity_poly.pdbx_seq_one_letter_code
_entity_poly.pdbx_strand_id
1 'polypeptide(L)'
;RLQITSESAQGVWDCVKCYECAEACPKDINPIEKITKLHNMQFEQNVAVPNVATRHAEGFLRGMKKSGFLDEADIVVYSEGYLGMYKHLTTAFKMMKSGKIHWQDGVPFIDSMPKIKNLSEVQKLIEIAQTNKL
;
A
#
# COMPACT_ATOMS: atom_id res chain seq x y z
N ARG A 1 6.55 -18.64 14.22
CA ARG A 1 5.77 -19.06 13.03
C ARG A 1 5.50 -17.90 12.07
N LEU A 2 5.06 -16.72 12.54
CA LEU A 2 4.85 -15.54 11.68
C LEU A 2 6.11 -15.06 10.91
N GLN A 3 7.30 -15.28 11.46
CA GLN A 3 8.57 -14.98 10.79
C GLN A 3 8.72 -15.77 9.48
N ILE A 4 8.36 -17.06 9.47
CA ILE A 4 8.43 -17.93 8.29
C ILE A 4 7.54 -17.37 7.18
N THR A 5 6.33 -16.92 7.54
CA THR A 5 5.39 -16.32 6.58
C THR A 5 5.78 -14.92 6.11
N SER A 6 6.79 -14.29 6.74
CA SER A 6 7.30 -12.97 6.34
C SER A 6 8.51 -13.05 5.41
N GLU A 7 9.06 -14.25 5.18
CA GLU A 7 10.22 -14.44 4.31
C GLU A 7 9.88 -14.13 2.83
N SER A 8 10.86 -13.67 2.07
CA SER A 8 10.69 -13.40 0.63
C SER A 8 10.50 -14.68 -0.19
N ALA A 9 9.77 -14.60 -1.30
CA ALA A 9 9.48 -15.64 -2.30
C ALA A 9 8.44 -16.71 -1.90
N GLN A 10 8.29 -17.02 -0.61
CA GLN A 10 7.25 -17.92 -0.10
C GLN A 10 6.39 -17.28 0.99
N GLY A 11 6.54 -15.96 1.17
CA GLY A 11 5.85 -15.22 2.21
C GLY A 11 4.47 -14.76 1.78
N VAL A 12 3.69 -14.31 2.75
CA VAL A 12 2.37 -13.74 2.45
C VAL A 12 2.48 -12.44 1.66
N TRP A 13 3.61 -11.73 1.74
CA TRP A 13 3.85 -10.48 1.00
C TRP A 13 4.00 -10.65 -0.51
N ASP A 14 4.23 -11.87 -0.99
CA ASP A 14 4.28 -12.20 -2.41
C ASP A 14 2.87 -12.39 -3.03
N CYS A 15 1.82 -12.37 -2.20
CA CYS A 15 0.44 -12.46 -2.66
C CYS A 15 0.02 -11.19 -3.42
N VAL A 16 -0.15 -11.33 -4.73
CA VAL A 16 -0.64 -10.26 -5.63
C VAL A 16 -2.15 -9.96 -5.50
N LYS A 17 -2.87 -10.69 -4.63
CA LYS A 17 -4.32 -10.57 -4.43
C LYS A 17 -5.14 -10.69 -5.73
N CYS A 18 -4.83 -11.70 -6.55
CA CYS A 18 -5.58 -11.99 -7.80
C CYS A 18 -6.86 -12.81 -7.61
N TYR A 19 -7.17 -13.27 -6.39
CA TYR A 19 -8.36 -14.07 -6.03
C TYR A 19 -8.50 -15.46 -6.69
N GLU A 20 -7.64 -15.83 -7.64
CA GLU A 20 -7.57 -17.16 -8.27
C GLU A 20 -7.60 -18.32 -7.27
N CYS A 21 -6.89 -18.19 -6.14
CA CYS A 21 -6.84 -19.24 -5.12
C CYS A 21 -8.19 -19.53 -4.44
N ALA A 22 -9.09 -18.55 -4.39
CA ALA A 22 -10.44 -18.74 -3.86
C ALA A 22 -11.37 -19.34 -4.92
N GLU A 23 -11.30 -18.83 -6.16
CA GLU A 23 -12.17 -19.28 -7.26
C GLU A 23 -11.86 -20.70 -7.73
N ALA A 24 -10.58 -21.07 -7.80
CA ALA A 24 -10.16 -22.40 -8.26
C ALA A 24 -10.40 -23.51 -7.22
N CYS A 25 -10.80 -23.17 -5.99
CA CYS A 25 -10.88 -24.14 -4.90
C CYS A 25 -12.14 -25.02 -5.04
N PRO A 26 -12.00 -26.34 -5.27
CA PRO A 26 -13.16 -27.24 -5.39
C PRO A 26 -13.87 -27.50 -4.05
N LYS A 27 -13.27 -27.05 -2.93
CA LYS A 27 -13.78 -27.23 -1.57
C LYS A 27 -14.33 -25.94 -0.96
N ASP A 28 -14.44 -24.87 -1.74
CA ASP A 28 -14.95 -23.57 -1.29
C ASP A 28 -14.23 -23.04 -0.04
N ILE A 29 -12.92 -23.31 0.03
CA ILE A 29 -12.06 -22.75 1.08
C ILE A 29 -11.61 -21.39 0.57
N ASN A 30 -11.68 -20.37 1.41
CA ASN A 30 -11.17 -19.04 1.12
C ASN A 30 -9.73 -18.86 1.65
N PRO A 31 -8.67 -19.05 0.82
CA PRO A 31 -7.29 -18.96 1.30
C PRO A 31 -6.84 -17.50 1.40
N ILE A 32 -7.36 -16.62 0.53
CA ILE A 32 -6.97 -15.21 0.48
C ILE A 32 -7.35 -14.45 1.75
N GLU A 33 -8.49 -14.78 2.36
CA GLU A 33 -8.89 -14.22 3.65
C GLU A 33 -7.90 -14.61 4.77
N LYS A 34 -7.44 -15.88 4.78
CA LYS A 34 -6.44 -16.34 5.76
C LYS A 34 -5.09 -15.66 5.55
N ILE A 35 -4.67 -15.46 4.29
CA ILE A 35 -3.45 -14.72 3.95
C ILE A 35 -3.54 -13.28 4.44
N THR A 36 -4.68 -12.62 4.22
CA THR A 36 -4.91 -11.24 4.66
C THR A 36 -4.90 -11.13 6.19
N LYS A 37 -5.46 -12.11 6.89
CA LYS A 37 -5.35 -12.20 8.35
C LYS A 37 -3.89 -12.33 8.81
N LEU A 38 -3.07 -13.12 8.11
CA LEU A 38 -1.63 -13.24 8.39
C LEU A 38 -0.86 -11.95 8.10
N HIS A 39 -1.26 -11.14 7.10
CA HIS A 39 -0.71 -9.79 6.90
C HIS A 39 -0.96 -8.92 8.13
N ASN A 40 -2.21 -8.86 8.60
CA ASN A 40 -2.57 -8.05 9.77
C ASN A 40 -1.82 -8.51 11.03
N MET A 41 -1.77 -9.83 11.26
CA MET A 41 -1.05 -10.40 12.40
C MET A 41 0.45 -10.07 12.42
N GLN A 42 1.09 -9.87 11.27
CA GLN A 42 2.49 -9.44 11.23
C GLN A 42 2.68 -8.03 11.80
N PHE A 43 1.74 -7.12 11.55
CA PHE A 43 1.76 -5.79 12.13
C PHE A 43 1.34 -5.82 13.61
N GLU A 44 0.30 -6.59 13.98
CA GLU A 44 -0.16 -6.78 15.38
C GLU A 44 0.97 -7.18 16.32
N GLN A 45 1.77 -8.15 15.86
CA GLN A 45 2.81 -8.78 16.66
C GLN A 45 4.17 -8.11 16.47
N ASN A 46 4.26 -6.98 15.75
CA ASN A 46 5.50 -6.28 15.43
C ASN A 46 6.58 -7.19 14.80
N VAL A 47 6.15 -8.14 13.96
CA VAL A 47 7.03 -9.07 13.22
C VAL A 47 7.33 -8.57 11.80
N ALA A 48 6.52 -7.62 11.30
CA ALA A 48 6.69 -7.04 9.98
C ALA A 48 8.07 -6.39 9.82
N VAL A 49 8.86 -6.90 8.87
CA VAL A 49 10.17 -6.33 8.52
C VAL A 49 9.97 -5.09 7.64
N PRO A 50 10.70 -3.98 7.83
CA PRO A 50 10.64 -2.81 6.95
C PRO A 50 11.23 -3.14 5.58
N ASN A 51 10.39 -3.65 4.69
CA ASN A 51 10.70 -3.97 3.30
C ASN A 51 9.89 -3.03 2.39
N VAL A 52 9.97 -3.20 1.07
CA VAL A 52 9.25 -2.33 0.13
C VAL A 52 7.72 -2.51 0.29
N ALA A 53 7.25 -3.74 0.51
CA ALA A 53 5.82 -4.04 0.61
C ALA A 53 5.18 -3.50 1.89
N THR A 54 5.84 -3.64 3.04
CA THR A 54 5.35 -3.09 4.32
C THR A 54 5.34 -1.57 4.30
N ARG A 55 6.43 -0.94 3.81
CA ARG A 55 6.50 0.52 3.63
C ARG A 55 5.46 1.04 2.64
N HIS A 56 5.16 0.29 1.58
CA HIS A 56 4.10 0.67 0.65
C HIS A 56 2.73 0.69 1.33
N ALA A 57 2.41 -0.31 2.15
CA ALA A 57 1.16 -0.34 2.92
C ALA A 57 1.07 0.81 3.93
N GLU A 58 2.16 1.11 4.64
CA GLU A 58 2.25 2.25 5.56
C GLU A 58 2.13 3.60 4.84
N GLY A 59 2.82 3.75 3.69
CA GLY A 59 2.79 4.95 2.86
C GLY A 59 1.40 5.25 2.32
N PHE A 60 0.68 4.21 1.89
CA PHE A 60 -0.72 4.33 1.48
C PHE A 60 -1.59 4.92 2.60
N LEU A 61 -1.49 4.37 3.81
CA LEU A 61 -2.26 4.84 4.96
C LEU A 61 -1.89 6.27 5.36
N ARG A 62 -0.60 6.62 5.27
CA ARG A 62 -0.10 7.98 5.50
C ARG A 62 -0.72 8.98 4.53
N GLY A 63 -0.73 8.68 3.23
CA GLY A 63 -1.33 9.54 2.20
C GLY A 63 -2.83 9.74 2.44
N MET A 64 -3.55 8.65 2.68
CA MET A 64 -4.98 8.67 3.00
C MET A 64 -5.31 9.52 4.23
N LYS A 65 -4.48 9.49 5.28
CA LYS A 65 -4.66 10.34 6.47
C LYS A 65 -4.40 11.83 6.20
N LYS A 66 -3.53 12.15 5.23
CA LYS A 66 -3.04 13.51 4.95
C LYS A 66 -3.96 14.30 4.02
N SER A 67 -4.34 13.71 2.89
CA SER A 67 -5.14 14.37 1.85
C SER A 67 -6.51 13.71 1.63
N GLY A 68 -6.67 12.45 2.04
CA GLY A 68 -7.82 11.62 1.69
C GLY A 68 -7.78 11.09 0.26
N PHE A 69 -6.70 11.39 -0.48
CA PHE A 69 -6.43 10.88 -1.81
C PHE A 69 -5.13 10.07 -1.81
N LEU A 70 -4.99 9.22 -2.82
CA LEU A 70 -3.75 8.48 -3.04
C LEU A 70 -2.75 9.39 -3.76
N ASP A 71 -1.56 9.55 -3.17
CA ASP A 71 -0.43 10.22 -3.79
C ASP A 71 0.54 9.16 -4.34
N GLU A 72 0.49 8.93 -5.65
CA GLU A 72 1.31 7.92 -6.31
C GLU A 72 2.80 8.27 -6.33
N ALA A 73 3.17 9.55 -6.28
CA ALA A 73 4.57 9.97 -6.27
C ALA A 73 5.17 9.77 -4.87
N ASP A 74 4.46 10.21 -3.83
CA ASP A 74 4.89 10.07 -2.44
C ASP A 74 5.00 8.59 -2.01
N ILE A 75 4.04 7.74 -2.40
CA ILE A 75 4.05 6.33 -2.00
C ILE A 75 5.26 5.59 -2.58
N VAL A 76 5.63 5.87 -3.84
CA VAL A 76 6.78 5.26 -4.50
C VAL A 76 8.09 5.70 -3.84
N VAL A 77 8.22 6.99 -3.52
CA VAL A 77 9.39 7.52 -2.82
C VAL A 77 9.49 6.95 -1.41
N TYR A 78 8.38 6.81 -0.70
CA TYR A 78 8.37 6.26 0.64
C TYR A 78 8.69 4.75 0.67
N SER A 79 8.15 3.98 -0.27
CA SER A 79 8.35 2.52 -0.30
C SER A 79 9.70 2.10 -0.86
N GLU A 80 10.13 2.69 -1.98
CA GLU A 80 11.34 2.29 -2.70
C GLU A 80 12.53 3.24 -2.50
N GLY A 81 12.31 4.43 -1.94
CA GLY A 81 13.31 5.47 -1.80
C GLY A 81 13.58 6.25 -3.10
N TYR A 82 14.38 7.31 -3.00
CA TYR A 82 14.74 8.15 -4.15
C TYR A 82 15.48 7.38 -5.26
N LEU A 83 16.31 6.39 -4.90
CA LEU A 83 17.01 5.55 -5.87
C LEU A 83 16.06 4.60 -6.62
N GLY A 84 15.05 4.05 -5.94
CA GLY A 84 14.05 3.19 -6.56
C GLY A 84 13.09 3.94 -7.48
N MET A 85 12.73 5.17 -7.11
CA MET A 85 11.89 6.07 -7.91
C MET A 85 12.39 6.25 -9.36
N TYR A 86 13.71 6.26 -9.59
CA TYR A 86 14.27 6.39 -10.94
C TYR A 86 13.76 5.32 -11.91
N LYS A 87 13.45 4.11 -11.44
CA LYS A 87 12.88 3.03 -12.25
C LYS A 87 11.50 3.37 -12.81
N HIS A 88 10.74 4.19 -12.09
CA HIS A 88 9.37 4.55 -12.40
C HIS A 88 9.23 5.84 -13.21
N LEU A 89 10.32 6.53 -13.51
CA LEU A 89 10.28 7.80 -14.27
C LEU A 89 9.65 7.67 -15.66
N THR A 90 9.92 6.56 -16.35
CA THR A 90 9.34 6.31 -17.67
C THR A 90 7.81 6.13 -17.60
N THR A 91 7.32 5.46 -16.56
CA THR A 91 5.90 5.30 -16.26
C THR A 91 5.28 6.64 -15.86
N ALA A 92 5.93 7.39 -14.98
CA ALA A 92 5.49 8.71 -14.55
C ALA A 92 5.34 9.66 -15.76
N PHE A 93 6.30 9.66 -16.69
CA PHE A 93 6.22 10.45 -17.91
C PHE A 93 5.04 10.05 -18.80
N LYS A 94 4.77 8.74 -18.94
CA LYS A 94 3.60 8.25 -19.69
C LYS A 94 2.28 8.66 -19.03
N MET A 95 2.19 8.55 -17.70
CA MET A 95 1.00 8.93 -16.93
C MET A 95 0.75 10.44 -17.00
N MET A 96 1.81 11.24 -16.91
CA MET A 96 1.77 12.69 -17.08
C MET A 96 1.33 13.07 -18.50
N LYS A 97 1.86 12.43 -19.55
CA LYS A 97 1.41 12.64 -20.94
C LYS A 97 -0.06 12.26 -21.13
N SER A 98 -0.55 11.25 -20.41
CA SER A 98 -1.96 10.86 -20.45
C SER A 98 -2.88 11.77 -19.61
N GLY A 99 -2.33 12.78 -18.91
CA GLY A 99 -3.08 13.71 -18.08
C GLY A 99 -3.60 13.11 -16.76
N LYS A 100 -3.11 11.94 -16.36
CA LYS A 100 -3.51 11.26 -15.11
C LYS A 100 -2.78 11.79 -13.89
N ILE A 101 -1.58 12.33 -14.08
CA ILE A 101 -0.77 12.97 -13.05
C ILE A 101 -0.56 14.41 -13.48
N HIS A 102 -0.97 15.36 -12.65
CA HIS A 102 -0.63 16.75 -12.86
C HIS A 102 0.84 16.98 -12.52
N TRP A 103 1.52 17.89 -13.22
CA TRP A 103 2.94 18.18 -13.00
C TRP A 103 3.26 18.49 -11.53
N GLN A 104 2.35 19.18 -10.85
CA GLN A 104 2.47 19.54 -9.43
C GLN A 104 2.37 18.32 -8.49
N ASP A 105 1.47 17.38 -8.77
CA ASP A 105 1.24 16.18 -7.94
C ASP A 105 2.25 15.06 -8.27
N GLY A 106 2.86 15.09 -9.46
CA GLY A 106 3.85 14.12 -9.89
C GLY A 106 5.25 14.32 -9.31
N VAL A 107 5.45 15.42 -8.56
CA VAL A 107 6.73 15.79 -7.99
C VAL A 107 6.71 15.50 -6.48
N PRO A 108 7.45 14.49 -5.99
CA PRO A 108 7.32 14.00 -4.61
C PRO A 108 7.61 15.03 -3.50
N PHE A 109 8.31 16.11 -3.83
CA PHE A 109 8.69 17.17 -2.89
C PHE A 109 7.74 18.37 -2.92
N ILE A 110 6.69 18.34 -3.73
CA ILE A 110 5.68 19.40 -3.83
C ILE A 110 4.34 18.84 -3.33
N ASP A 111 4.00 19.17 -2.08
CA ASP A 111 2.74 18.76 -1.46
C ASP A 111 1.56 19.60 -1.98
N SER A 112 1.19 19.37 -3.24
CA SER A 112 0.14 20.12 -3.94
C SER A 112 -1.19 19.37 -4.07
N MET A 113 -1.26 18.17 -3.48
CA MET A 113 -2.43 17.33 -3.57
C MET A 113 -3.63 17.96 -2.83
N PRO A 114 -4.79 18.12 -3.49
CA PRO A 114 -5.96 18.71 -2.85
C PRO A 114 -6.46 17.81 -1.70
N LYS A 115 -7.04 18.44 -0.68
CA LYS A 115 -7.67 17.71 0.44
C LYS A 115 -9.13 17.42 0.14
N ILE A 116 -9.59 16.24 0.51
CA ILE A 116 -11.03 15.91 0.44
C ILE A 116 -11.82 16.79 1.42
N LYS A 117 -13.07 17.13 1.06
CA LYS A 117 -13.92 18.01 1.88
C LYS A 117 -14.23 17.42 3.26
N ASN A 118 -14.41 16.09 3.35
CA ASN A 118 -14.76 15.38 4.58
C ASN A 118 -13.57 14.60 5.16
N LEU A 119 -12.41 15.23 5.22
CA LEU A 119 -11.17 14.57 5.64
C LEU A 119 -11.24 14.01 7.07
N SER A 120 -11.95 14.70 7.96
CA SER A 120 -12.15 14.25 9.34
C SER A 120 -12.99 12.97 9.45
N GLU A 121 -13.97 12.77 8.56
CA GLU A 121 -14.75 11.53 8.50
C GLU A 121 -13.89 10.38 7.99
N VAL A 122 -13.10 10.63 6.94
CA VAL A 122 -12.16 9.63 6.39
C VAL A 122 -11.14 9.22 7.46
N GLN A 123 -10.58 10.16 8.20
CA GLN A 123 -9.66 9.86 9.31
C GLN A 123 -10.33 9.00 10.39
N LYS A 124 -11.57 9.32 10.79
CA LYS A 124 -12.33 8.50 11.74
C LYS A 124 -12.59 7.10 11.21
N LEU A 125 -12.95 6.96 9.93
CA LEU A 125 -13.17 5.65 9.30
C LEU A 125 -11.88 4.83 9.29
N ILE A 126 -10.75 5.47 9.01
CA ILE A 126 -9.43 4.82 9.09
C ILE A 126 -9.16 4.38 10.53
N GLU A 127 -9.39 5.22 11.53
CA GLU A 127 -9.19 4.87 12.94
C GLU A 127 -10.07 3.70 13.40
N ILE A 128 -11.33 3.63 12.93
CA ILE A 128 -12.25 2.53 13.26
C ILE A 128 -11.85 1.24 12.53
N ALA A 129 -11.41 1.34 11.27
CA ALA A 129 -11.06 0.20 10.44
C ALA A 129 -9.65 -0.34 10.72
N GLN A 130 -8.75 0.48 11.28
CA GLN A 130 -7.40 0.08 11.62
C GLN A 130 -7.43 -0.96 12.75
N THR A 131 -7.07 -2.19 12.44
CA THR A 131 -6.89 -3.25 13.43
C THR A 131 -5.72 -2.93 14.36
N ASN A 132 -4.72 -2.17 13.88
CA ASN A 132 -3.50 -1.82 14.62
C ASN A 132 -2.99 -0.43 14.28
N LYS A 133 -2.23 0.15 15.22
CA LYS A 133 -1.37 1.29 14.94
C LYS A 133 -0.14 0.79 14.20
N LEU A 134 -0.01 1.22 12.95
CA LEU A 134 1.20 1.13 12.14
C LEU A 134 2.19 2.21 12.58
#